data_AF-A0A3P7NXX3-F1
#
_entry.id   AF-A0A3P7NXX3-F1
#
_cell.length_a   1.000
_cell.length_b   1.000
_cell.length_c   1.000
_cell.angle_alpha   90.00
_cell.angle_beta   90.00
_cell.angle_gamma   90.00
#
_symmetry.space_group_name_H-M   'P 1'
#
loop_
_entity.id
_entity.type
_entity.pdbx_description
1 polymer ?
#
loop_
_entity_poly.entity_id
_entity_poly.type
_entity_poly.pdbx_seq_one_letter_code
_entity_poly.pdbx_strand_id
1 'polypeptide(L)'
;MVDGARSNIAGPVKLASSCRVHTDFRNYGKRLENVNGTAILLILGGMLPVGLFLNYPGVDATAINEAISTAVTGAVGSVVYSLFWGRLTGAAIVGGSTLSALLAILMWSTLYSLLRKSLLPAITYEEVFLISATTGFLGGFILPVLIVLCSKRNDATEVQRSWQRLFEMDNPLRPWAAVYAK
;
A
#
# COMPACT_ATOMS: atom_id res chain seq x y z
N MET A 1 -42.45 10.78 -26.58
CA MET A 1 -43.55 9.89 -26.15
C MET A 1 -43.23 8.47 -26.56
N VAL A 2 -42.60 7.70 -25.68
CA VAL A 2 -42.73 6.25 -25.61
C VAL A 2 -42.65 5.92 -24.12
N ASP A 3 -43.81 5.98 -23.47
CA ASP A 3 -44.01 5.44 -22.13
C ASP A 3 -44.02 3.92 -22.24
N GLY A 4 -42.97 3.28 -21.71
CA GLY A 4 -42.80 1.83 -21.70
C GLY A 4 -42.72 1.30 -20.28
N ALA A 5 -43.89 1.03 -19.71
CA ALA A 5 -44.18 0.13 -18.59
C ALA A 5 -43.00 -0.30 -17.68
N ARG A 6 -42.88 0.35 -16.52
CA ARG A 6 -42.18 -0.23 -15.36
C ARG A 6 -43.05 -1.35 -14.78
N SER A 7 -42.77 -2.60 -15.14
CA SER A 7 -43.35 -3.75 -14.45
C SER A 7 -42.67 -3.91 -13.08
N ASN A 8 -43.48 -3.83 -12.03
CA ASN A 8 -43.09 -4.19 -10.67
C ASN A 8 -42.93 -5.71 -10.60
N ILE A 9 -41.70 -6.21 -10.68
CA ILE A 9 -41.39 -7.61 -10.37
C ILE A 9 -40.80 -7.65 -8.95
N ALA A 10 -41.68 -7.86 -7.98
CA ALA A 10 -41.33 -8.22 -6.62
C ALA A 10 -41.01 -9.73 -6.57
N GLY A 11 -39.74 -10.08 -6.77
CA GLY A 11 -39.24 -11.44 -6.59
C GLY A 11 -37.73 -11.45 -6.29
N PRO A 12 -37.20 -12.46 -5.57
CA PRO A 12 -35.77 -12.55 -5.22
C PRO A 12 -34.88 -12.94 -6.41
N VAL A 13 -35.46 -13.08 -7.61
CA VAL A 13 -34.76 -13.47 -8.82
C VAL A 13 -34.12 -12.23 -9.42
N LYS A 14 -32.79 -12.11 -9.25
CA LYS A 14 -31.98 -11.10 -9.94
C LYS A 14 -32.26 -11.22 -11.44
N LEU A 15 -32.91 -10.21 -12.05
CA LEU A 15 -33.14 -10.17 -13.49
C LEU A 15 -31.82 -10.45 -14.22
N ALA A 16 -31.83 -11.47 -15.07
CA ALA A 16 -30.72 -11.76 -15.96
C ALA A 16 -30.54 -10.54 -16.88
N SER A 17 -29.42 -9.84 -16.77
CA SER A 17 -29.11 -8.73 -17.65
C SER A 17 -28.97 -9.27 -19.07
N SER A 18 -29.95 -8.94 -19.93
CA SER A 18 -29.96 -9.34 -21.35
C SER A 18 -28.77 -8.75 -22.12
N CYS A 19 -28.19 -7.65 -21.64
CA CYS A 19 -26.99 -7.05 -22.21
C CYS A 19 -25.72 -7.73 -21.69
N ARG A 20 -24.93 -8.32 -22.60
CA ARG A 20 -23.62 -8.94 -22.34
C ARG A 20 -22.65 -8.03 -21.58
N VAL A 21 -22.59 -6.75 -21.96
CA VAL A 21 -21.70 -5.75 -21.32
C VAL A 21 -22.03 -5.56 -19.84
N HIS A 22 -23.33 -5.54 -19.49
CA HIS A 22 -23.76 -5.36 -18.11
C HIS A 22 -23.46 -6.61 -17.25
N THR A 23 -23.59 -7.80 -17.83
CA THR A 23 -23.21 -9.06 -17.17
C THR A 23 -21.70 -9.09 -16.88
N ASP A 24 -20.86 -8.67 -17.83
CA ASP A 24 -19.42 -8.60 -17.65
C ASP A 24 -19.03 -7.56 -16.59
N PHE A 25 -19.64 -6.38 -16.60
CA PHE A 25 -19.44 -5.35 -15.57
C PHE A 25 -19.81 -5.85 -14.17
N ARG A 26 -20.96 -6.51 -14.04
CA ARG A 26 -21.42 -7.08 -12.77
C ARG A 26 -20.49 -8.17 -12.25
N ASN A 27 -19.96 -9.00 -13.14
CA ASN A 27 -19.00 -10.05 -12.78
C ASN A 27 -17.65 -9.45 -12.37
N TYR A 28 -17.20 -8.39 -13.03
CA TYR A 28 -16.01 -7.64 -12.64
C TYR A 28 -16.17 -7.04 -11.23
N GLY A 29 -17.30 -6.36 -10.95
CA GLY A 29 -17.58 -5.79 -9.63
C GLY A 29 -17.53 -6.83 -8.51
N LYS A 30 -18.14 -8.00 -8.72
CA LYS A 30 -18.08 -9.11 -7.75
C LYS A 30 -16.66 -9.64 -7.54
N ARG A 31 -15.84 -9.72 -8.59
CA ARG A 31 -14.44 -10.14 -8.47
C ARG A 31 -13.64 -9.13 -7.66
N LEU A 32 -13.83 -7.84 -7.92
CA LEU A 32 -13.15 -6.77 -7.20
C LEU A 32 -13.54 -6.76 -5.72
N GLU A 33 -14.83 -6.93 -5.42
CA GLU A 33 -15.35 -7.03 -4.05
C GLU A 33 -14.75 -8.24 -3.31
N ASN A 34 -14.66 -9.40 -3.95
CA ASN A 34 -14.06 -10.60 -3.36
C ASN A 34 -12.55 -10.45 -3.13
N VAL A 35 -11.83 -9.85 -4.07
CA VAL A 35 -10.39 -9.57 -3.92
C VAL A 35 -10.15 -8.58 -2.79
N ASN A 36 -10.93 -7.50 -2.72
CA ASN A 36 -10.83 -6.51 -1.65
C ASN A 36 -11.15 -7.13 -0.28
N GLY A 37 -12.23 -7.90 -0.18
CA GLY A 37 -12.59 -8.62 1.04
C GLY A 37 -11.51 -9.60 1.50
N THR A 38 -10.91 -10.34 0.57
CA THR A 38 -9.80 -11.26 0.87
C THR A 38 -8.55 -10.52 1.33
N ALA A 39 -8.21 -9.40 0.69
CA ALA A 39 -7.07 -8.57 1.08
C ALA A 39 -7.23 -7.98 2.48
N ILE A 40 -8.43 -7.45 2.80
CA ILE A 40 -8.74 -6.93 4.13
C ILE A 40 -8.63 -8.03 5.19
N LEU A 41 -9.19 -9.22 4.92
CA LEU A 41 -9.10 -10.36 5.85
C LEU A 41 -7.66 -10.83 6.08
N LEU A 42 -6.83 -10.86 5.03
CA LEU A 42 -5.41 -11.20 5.16
C LEU A 42 -4.63 -10.16 5.97
N ILE A 43 -4.87 -8.87 5.72
CA ILE A 43 -4.22 -7.78 6.46
C ILE A 43 -4.64 -7.82 7.94
N LEU A 44 -5.93 -7.92 8.23
CA LEU A 44 -6.46 -7.96 9.59
C LEU A 44 -5.99 -9.23 10.33
N GLY A 45 -6.05 -10.37 9.65
CA GLY A 45 -5.59 -11.66 10.16
C GLY A 45 -4.08 -11.71 10.40
N GLY A 46 -3.29 -10.92 9.67
CA GLY A 46 -1.85 -10.75 9.91
C GLY A 46 -1.53 -9.78 11.04
N MET A 47 -2.27 -8.66 11.17
CA MET A 47 -2.02 -7.67 12.22
C MET A 47 -2.24 -8.22 13.64
N LEU A 48 -3.25 -9.07 13.82
CA LEU A 48 -3.65 -9.60 15.12
C LEU A 48 -2.56 -10.48 15.80
N PRO A 49 -1.97 -11.49 15.15
CA PRO A 49 -0.88 -12.28 15.72
C PRO A 49 0.40 -11.45 15.92
N VAL A 50 0.68 -10.48 15.04
CA VAL A 50 1.82 -9.56 15.22
C VAL A 50 1.64 -8.72 16.48
N GLY A 51 0.46 -8.13 16.69
CA GLY A 51 0.15 -7.37 17.91
C GLY A 51 0.25 -8.24 19.17
N LEU A 52 -0.23 -9.48 19.12
CA LEU A 52 -0.17 -10.41 20.25
C LEU A 52 1.28 -10.81 20.58
N PHE A 53 2.09 -11.06 19.56
CA PHE A 53 3.51 -11.41 19.72
C PHE A 53 4.33 -10.26 20.32
N LEU A 54 4.03 -9.03 19.92
CA LEU A 54 4.68 -7.82 20.45
C LEU A 54 4.27 -7.52 21.91
N ASN A 55 3.06 -7.92 22.32
CA ASN A 55 2.57 -7.73 23.70
C ASN A 55 3.10 -8.79 24.68
N TYR A 56 3.44 -9.99 24.19
CA TYR A 56 3.92 -11.10 25.02
C TYR A 56 5.15 -10.78 25.91
N PRO A 57 6.20 -10.06 25.43
CA PRO A 57 7.35 -9.74 26.26
C PRO A 57 7.13 -8.61 27.31
N GLY A 58 5.90 -8.12 27.49
CA GLY A 58 5.63 -7.01 28.42
C GLY A 58 6.29 -5.70 27.98
N VAL A 59 6.48 -5.54 26.66
CA VAL A 59 7.02 -4.31 26.07
C VAL A 59 6.00 -3.20 26.22
N ASP A 60 6.50 -2.01 26.54
CA ASP A 60 5.68 -0.81 26.70
C ASP A 60 4.88 -0.54 25.41
N ALA A 61 3.56 -0.38 25.55
CA ALA A 61 2.67 -0.14 24.42
C ALA A 61 3.02 1.16 23.69
N THR A 62 3.59 2.13 24.41
CA THR A 62 4.09 3.39 23.85
C THR A 62 5.24 3.15 22.87
N ALA A 63 6.22 2.35 23.25
CA ALA A 63 7.38 1.99 22.42
C ALA A 63 6.96 1.23 21.15
N ILE A 64 5.96 0.34 21.25
CA ILE A 64 5.40 -0.36 20.08
C ILE A 64 4.70 0.63 19.14
N ASN A 65 3.90 1.54 19.68
CA ASN A 65 3.18 2.52 18.87
C ASN A 65 4.15 3.47 18.14
N GLU A 66 5.22 3.90 18.81
CA GLU A 66 6.29 4.69 18.20
C GLU A 66 7.02 3.94 17.08
N ALA A 67 7.33 2.65 17.29
CA ALA A 67 7.96 1.81 16.28
C ALA A 67 7.07 1.61 15.04
N ILE A 68 5.76 1.42 15.24
CA ILE A 68 4.80 1.30 14.13
C ILE A 68 4.66 2.65 13.40
N SER A 69 4.53 3.74 14.15
CA SER A 69 4.43 5.09 13.58
C SER A 69 5.64 5.43 12.70
N THR A 70 6.85 5.19 13.20
CA THR A 70 8.10 5.42 12.46
C THR A 70 8.20 4.55 11.21
N ALA A 71 7.78 3.29 11.28
CA ALA A 71 7.73 2.39 10.12
C ALA A 71 6.75 2.88 9.04
N VAL A 72 5.54 3.32 9.42
CA VAL A 72 4.54 3.87 8.51
C VAL A 72 5.05 5.13 7.83
N THR A 73 5.72 6.00 8.58
CA THR A 73 6.30 7.24 8.06
C THR A 73 7.32 6.96 6.94
N GLY A 74 8.08 5.86 7.05
CA GLY A 74 9.01 5.43 6.02
C GLY A 74 8.38 4.98 4.70
N ALA A 75 7.12 4.55 4.71
CA ALA A 75 6.41 4.12 3.50
C ALA A 75 5.78 5.28 2.71
N VAL A 76 5.56 6.44 3.35
CA VAL A 76 4.85 7.59 2.77
C VAL A 76 5.51 8.07 1.47
N GLY A 77 6.84 8.22 1.45
CA GLY A 77 7.57 8.70 0.28
C GLY A 77 7.39 7.79 -0.94
N SER A 78 7.49 6.47 -0.76
CA SER A 78 7.28 5.49 -1.82
C SER A 78 5.86 5.54 -2.40
N VAL A 79 4.85 5.73 -1.53
CA VAL A 79 3.45 5.86 -1.95
C VAL A 79 3.24 7.15 -2.74
N VAL A 80 3.75 8.28 -2.26
CA VAL A 80 3.65 9.56 -2.98
C VAL A 80 4.31 9.45 -4.36
N TYR A 81 5.51 8.87 -4.45
CA TYR A 81 6.18 8.69 -5.74
C TYR A 81 5.43 7.76 -6.70
N SER A 82 4.68 6.78 -6.19
CA SER A 82 3.86 5.91 -7.03
C SER A 82 2.76 6.67 -7.79
N LEU A 83 2.33 7.82 -7.28
CA LEU A 83 1.31 8.66 -7.91
C LEU A 83 1.89 9.61 -8.96
N PHE A 84 3.08 10.16 -8.70
CA PHE A 84 3.65 11.24 -9.53
C PHE A 84 4.73 10.76 -10.50
N TRP A 85 5.46 9.67 -10.21
CA TRP A 85 6.61 9.24 -11.01
C TRP A 85 6.32 7.96 -11.79
N GLY A 86 5.95 8.12 -13.06
CA GLY A 86 5.64 6.98 -13.95
C GLY A 86 6.81 6.06 -14.32
N ARG A 87 8.05 6.35 -13.91
CA ARG A 87 9.22 5.46 -14.10
C ARG A 87 9.48 4.56 -12.89
N LEU A 88 8.69 4.70 -11.83
CA LEU A 88 8.85 3.93 -10.61
C LEU A 88 8.35 2.50 -10.82
N THR A 89 9.21 1.52 -10.59
CA THR A 89 8.85 0.10 -10.72
C THR A 89 8.15 -0.38 -9.46
N GLY A 90 7.22 -1.34 -9.59
CA GLY A 90 6.58 -1.96 -8.42
C GLY A 90 7.59 -2.55 -7.42
N ALA A 91 8.68 -3.12 -7.93
CA ALA A 91 9.79 -3.62 -7.12
C ALA A 91 10.51 -2.49 -6.36
N ALA A 92 10.69 -1.31 -6.95
CA ALA A 92 11.30 -0.17 -6.28
C ALA A 92 10.38 0.43 -5.21
N ILE A 93 9.07 0.43 -5.42
CA ILE A 93 8.10 0.89 -4.40
C ILE A 93 8.18 -0.02 -3.18
N VAL A 94 8.01 -1.34 -3.39
CA VAL A 94 7.98 -2.32 -2.29
C VAL A 94 9.35 -2.44 -1.63
N GLY A 95 10.43 -2.52 -2.43
CA GLY A 95 11.79 -2.60 -1.90
C GLY A 95 12.20 -1.31 -1.17
N GLY A 96 11.82 -0.16 -1.70
CA GLY A 96 12.16 1.14 -1.11
C GLY A 96 11.40 1.39 0.19
N SER A 97 10.11 1.09 0.26
CA SER A 97 9.32 1.24 1.48
C SER A 97 9.69 0.23 2.57
N THR A 98 10.00 -1.01 2.19
CA THR A 98 10.44 -2.03 3.17
C THR A 98 11.81 -1.68 3.74
N LEU A 99 12.76 -1.28 2.89
CA LEU A 99 14.10 -0.91 3.34
C LEU A 99 14.11 0.38 4.17
N SER A 100 13.31 1.39 3.81
CA SER A 100 13.18 2.62 4.61
C SER A 100 12.57 2.34 5.99
N ALA A 101 11.51 1.52 6.05
CA ALA A 101 10.88 1.13 7.31
C ALA A 101 11.84 0.35 8.21
N LEU A 102 12.59 -0.61 7.64
CA LEU A 102 13.60 -1.36 8.39
C LEU A 102 14.70 -0.45 8.93
N LEU A 103 15.23 0.47 8.12
CA LEU A 103 16.25 1.42 8.57
C LEU A 103 15.72 2.34 9.67
N ALA A 104 14.48 2.83 9.56
CA ALA A 104 13.86 3.66 10.59
C ALA A 104 13.72 2.93 11.93
N ILE A 105 13.25 1.68 11.90
CA ILE A 105 13.11 0.82 13.10
C ILE A 105 14.49 0.52 13.70
N LEU A 106 15.49 0.20 12.88
CA LEU A 106 16.85 -0.06 13.34
C LEU A 106 17.47 1.19 13.98
N MET A 107 17.27 2.36 13.39
CA MET A 107 17.73 3.64 13.94
C MET A 107 17.03 3.96 15.27
N TRP A 108 15.71 3.80 15.35
CA TRP A 108 14.97 3.99 16.60
C TRP A 108 15.47 3.01 17.68
N SER A 109 15.59 1.72 17.36
CA SER A 109 16.02 0.67 18.31
C SER A 109 17.44 0.88 18.83
N THR A 110 18.36 1.28 17.95
CA THR A 110 19.75 1.58 18.34
C THR A 110 19.83 2.83 19.21
N LEU A 111 19.16 3.93 18.84
CA LEU A 111 19.12 5.15 19.65
C LEU A 111 18.44 4.91 21.01
N TYR A 112 17.32 4.21 21.03
CA TYR A 112 16.60 3.85 22.25
C TYR A 112 17.47 3.00 23.20
N SER A 113 18.22 2.04 22.64
CA SER A 113 19.16 1.21 23.41
C SER A 113 20.35 2.01 23.97
N LEU A 114 20.87 2.97 23.20
CA LEU A 114 21.96 3.86 23.63
C LEU A 114 21.51 4.81 24.74
N LEU A 115 20.30 5.36 24.62
CA LEU A 115 19.68 6.21 25.63
C LEU A 115 19.45 5.44 26.94
N ARG A 116 18.94 4.20 26.86
CA ARG A 116 18.75 3.32 28.02
C ARG A 116 20.05 2.98 28.73
N LYS A 117 21.17 2.91 28.01
CA LYS A 117 22.52 2.70 28.57
C LYS A 117 23.17 3.99 29.09
N SER A 118 22.46 5.12 29.11
CA SER A 118 22.95 6.44 29.53
C SER A 118 24.17 6.94 28.73
N LEU A 119 24.41 6.41 27.54
CA LEU A 119 25.55 6.81 26.70
C LEU A 119 25.33 8.14 25.98
N LEU A 120 24.08 8.61 25.92
CA LEU A 120 23.68 9.87 25.30
C LEU A 120 22.81 10.68 26.28
N PRO A 121 23.37 11.22 27.37
CA PRO A 121 22.60 11.92 28.41
C PRO A 121 21.99 13.24 27.93
N ALA A 122 22.42 13.76 26.78
CA ALA A 122 21.95 15.01 26.22
C ALA A 122 20.67 14.88 25.37
N ILE A 123 20.27 13.66 25.00
CA ILE A 123 19.17 13.43 24.05
C ILE A 123 17.94 12.90 24.80
N THR A 124 16.76 13.43 24.46
CA THR A 124 15.47 13.00 25.05
C THR A 124 14.78 11.93 24.20
N TYR A 125 13.80 11.21 24.77
CA TYR A 125 13.02 10.21 24.03
C TYR A 125 12.25 10.80 22.84
N GLU A 126 11.74 12.04 22.97
CA GLU A 126 11.04 12.74 21.88
C GLU A 126 11.97 13.04 20.69
N GLU A 127 13.22 13.44 20.98
CA GLU A 127 14.23 13.67 19.95
C GLU A 127 14.63 12.38 19.25
N VAL A 128 14.73 11.25 19.97
CA VAL A 128 14.97 9.93 19.36
C VAL A 128 13.87 9.58 18.37
N PHE A 129 12.60 9.78 18.76
CA PHE A 129 11.46 9.57 17.86
C PHE A 129 11.50 10.50 16.64
N LEU A 130 11.81 11.78 16.84
CA LEU A 130 11.90 12.75 15.74
C LEU A 130 13.01 12.39 14.74
N ILE A 131 14.18 11.99 15.24
CA ILE A 131 15.33 11.60 14.40
C ILE A 131 15.01 10.32 13.62
N SER A 132 14.40 9.33 14.25
CA SER A 132 14.04 8.09 13.55
C SER A 132 12.92 8.31 12.53
N ALA A 133 11.90 9.11 12.87
CA ALA A 133 10.80 9.44 11.96
C ALA A 133 11.29 10.24 10.74
N THR A 134 12.14 11.26 10.94
CA THR A 134 12.74 12.04 9.85
C THR A 134 13.65 11.18 8.97
N THR A 135 14.44 10.28 9.57
CA THR A 135 15.29 9.33 8.83
C THR A 135 14.43 8.37 8.00
N GLY A 136 13.34 7.85 8.56
CA GLY A 136 12.38 7.02 7.85
C GLY A 136 11.73 7.77 6.69
N PHE A 137 11.23 8.98 6.94
CA PHE A 137 10.63 9.84 5.92
C PHE A 137 11.59 10.09 4.76
N LEU A 138 12.80 10.59 5.04
CA LEU A 138 13.82 10.84 4.02
C LEU A 138 14.21 9.56 3.28
N GLY A 139 14.39 8.45 4.01
CA GLY A 139 14.67 7.14 3.42
C GLY A 139 13.56 6.69 2.46
N GLY A 140 12.30 6.95 2.81
CA GLY A 140 11.13 6.66 1.97
C GLY A 140 11.10 7.43 0.66
N PHE A 141 11.72 8.61 0.59
CA PHE A 141 11.87 9.35 -0.67
C PHE A 141 13.13 8.93 -1.44
N ILE A 142 14.25 8.72 -0.74
CA ILE A 142 15.55 8.51 -1.38
C ILE A 142 15.71 7.07 -1.89
N LEU A 143 15.34 6.06 -1.09
CA LEU A 143 15.61 4.65 -1.41
C LEU A 143 14.87 4.14 -2.66
N PRO A 144 13.57 4.45 -2.89
CA PRO A 144 12.91 4.05 -4.14
C PRO A 144 13.61 4.61 -5.37
N VAL A 145 14.07 5.87 -5.30
CA VAL A 145 14.80 6.52 -6.40
C VAL A 145 16.14 5.84 -6.64
N LEU A 146 16.90 5.55 -5.60
CA LEU A 146 18.16 4.81 -5.72
C LEU A 146 17.95 3.42 -6.32
N ILE A 147 16.92 2.69 -5.89
CA ILE A 147 16.59 1.36 -6.44
C ILE A 147 16.24 1.47 -7.92
N VAL A 148 15.47 2.49 -8.33
CA VAL A 148 15.17 2.72 -9.75
C VAL A 148 16.42 3.08 -10.55
N LEU A 149 17.31 3.93 -10.03
CA LEU A 149 18.55 4.30 -10.72
C LEU A 149 19.49 3.11 -10.88
N CYS A 150 19.57 2.23 -9.87
CA CYS A 150 20.35 1.00 -9.92
C CYS A 150 19.68 -0.07 -10.79
N SER A 151 18.35 -0.08 -10.88
CA SER A 151 17.60 -0.98 -11.75
C SER A 151 17.75 -0.49 -13.20
N LYS A 152 18.62 -1.13 -13.97
CA LYS A 152 18.92 -0.82 -15.37
C LYS A 152 17.70 -1.06 -16.28
N ARG A 153 16.66 -0.22 -16.17
CA ARG A 153 15.40 -0.35 -16.90
C ARG A 153 15.16 0.93 -17.71
N ASN A 154 15.69 0.92 -18.92
CA ASN A 154 15.53 2.03 -19.87
C ASN A 154 14.52 1.65 -20.94
N ASP A 155 13.24 1.57 -20.57
CA ASP A 155 12.18 1.37 -21.56
C ASP A 155 11.11 2.45 -21.40
N ALA A 156 11.27 3.54 -22.16
CA ALA A 156 10.31 4.65 -22.19
C ALA A 156 8.90 4.18 -22.60
N THR A 157 8.81 3.04 -23.31
CA THR A 157 7.55 2.41 -23.71
C THR A 157 6.75 1.89 -22.52
N GLU A 158 7.39 1.54 -21.41
CA GLU A 158 6.72 0.94 -20.26
C GLU A 158 6.03 1.99 -19.37
N VAL A 159 6.63 3.18 -19.26
CA VAL A 159 6.05 4.34 -18.58
C VAL A 159 4.69 4.70 -19.18
N GLN A 160 4.62 4.71 -20.51
CA GLN A 160 3.39 4.99 -21.24
C GLN A 160 2.34 3.89 -21.05
N ARG A 161 2.77 2.62 -20.96
CA ARG A 161 1.88 1.50 -20.63
C ARG A 161 1.34 1.58 -19.20
N SER A 162 2.13 2.00 -18.21
CA SER A 162 1.63 2.17 -16.83
C SER A 162 0.58 3.28 -16.73
N TRP A 163 0.80 4.40 -17.43
CA TRP A 163 -0.20 5.48 -17.51
C TRP A 163 -1.46 5.04 -18.26
N GLN A 164 -1.33 4.32 -19.37
CA GLN A 164 -2.48 3.72 -20.06
C GLN A 164 -3.25 2.74 -19.18
N ARG A 165 -2.56 1.90 -18.38
CA ARG A 165 -3.23 0.97 -17.46
C ARG A 165 -4.05 1.69 -16.38
N LEU A 166 -3.53 2.78 -15.83
CA LEU A 166 -4.26 3.61 -14.86
C LEU A 166 -5.51 4.25 -15.50
N PHE A 167 -5.36 4.77 -16.72
CA PHE A 167 -6.48 5.39 -17.45
C PHE A 167 -7.52 4.38 -17.92
N GLU A 168 -7.09 3.16 -18.25
CA GLU A 168 -7.97 2.06 -18.69
C GLU A 168 -8.55 1.25 -17.51
N MET A 169 -8.12 1.51 -16.27
CA MET A 169 -8.57 0.76 -15.09
C MET A 169 -10.08 0.86 -14.88
N ASP A 170 -10.66 2.02 -15.22
CA ASP A 170 -12.10 2.28 -15.15
C ASP A 170 -12.81 2.13 -16.51
N ASN A 171 -12.15 1.60 -17.56
CA ASN A 171 -12.77 1.48 -18.88
C ASN A 171 -13.71 0.26 -18.94
N PRO A 172 -15.04 0.47 -18.99
CA PRO A 172 -16.01 -0.64 -18.99
C PRO A 172 -16.01 -1.45 -20.30
N LEU A 173 -15.40 -0.93 -21.37
CA LEU A 173 -15.32 -1.60 -22.68
C LEU A 173 -14.08 -2.48 -22.82
N ARG A 174 -13.05 -2.27 -21.99
CA ARG A 174 -11.80 -3.04 -21.97
C ARG A 174 -11.43 -3.39 -20.52
N PRO A 175 -12.09 -4.39 -19.92
CA PRO A 175 -11.83 -4.76 -18.53
C PRO A 175 -10.35 -5.13 -18.38
N TRP A 176 -9.64 -4.39 -17.52
CA TRP A 176 -8.20 -4.53 -17.26
C TRP A 176 -7.77 -6.00 -17.01
N ALA A 177 -8.59 -6.74 -16.27
CA ALA A 177 -8.36 -8.15 -15.96
C ALA A 177 -8.34 -9.06 -17.21
N ALA A 178 -8.99 -8.69 -18.32
CA ALA A 178 -8.96 -9.47 -19.55
C ALA A 178 -7.72 -9.15 -20.42
N VAL A 179 -7.19 -7.93 -20.32
CA VAL A 179 -6.07 -7.45 -21.15
C VAL A 179 -4.71 -7.76 -20.51
N TYR A 180 -4.61 -7.75 -19.18
CA TYR A 180 -3.33 -7.78 -18.46
C TYR A 180 -3.14 -8.96 -17.50
N ALA A 181 -4.07 -9.91 -17.41
CA ALA A 181 -3.93 -11.09 -16.54
C ALA A 181 -3.16 -12.27 -17.17
N LYS A 182 -2.42 -12.03 -18.27
CA LYS A 182 -1.52 -13.02 -18.89
C LYS A 182 -0.08 -12.77 -18.47
#